data_AF-A0A158S8E9-F1
#
_entry.id   AF-A0A158S8E9-F1
#
_cell.length_a   1.000
_cell.length_b   1.000
_cell.length_c   1.000
_cell.angle_alpha   90.00
_cell.angle_beta   90.00
_cell.angle_gamma   90.00
#
_symmetry.space_group_name_H-M   'P 1'
#
loop_
_entity.id
_entity.type
_entity.pdbx_description
1 polymer ?
#
loop_
_entity_poly.entity_id
_entity_poly.type
_entity_poly.pdbx_seq_one_letter_code
_entity_poly.pdbx_strand_id
1 'polypeptide(L)' 'MRKPICVLLATSALVAPLCSHAQSPAEQAEAAPQRDLAVGEIIVTAQKREERLNDVPVSITAASASQLEMRA' A
#
# COMPACT_ATOMS: atom_id res chain seq x y z
N MET A 1 30.00 61.83 15.07
CA MET A 1 28.75 62.22 14.38
C MET A 1 28.34 61.03 13.53
N ARG A 2 27.51 60.14 14.09
CA ARG A 2 26.05 59.98 13.85
C ARG A 2 25.74 59.38 12.47
N LYS A 3 25.33 58.11 12.51
CA LYS A 3 24.91 57.20 11.42
C LYS A 3 23.78 57.81 10.56
N PRO A 4 23.54 57.25 9.37
CA PRO A 4 22.46 56.26 9.27
C PRO A 4 22.84 55.10 8.32
N ILE A 5 23.21 53.90 8.77
CA ILE A 5 22.37 52.91 9.48
C ILE A 5 20.93 53.38 9.58
N CYS A 6 20.19 53.30 8.47
CA CYS A 6 18.72 53.22 8.49
C CYS A 6 18.10 52.82 7.15
N VAL A 7 18.82 52.79 6.02
CA VAL A 7 18.15 52.57 4.71
C VAL A 7 18.31 51.16 4.13
N LEU A 8 19.22 50.33 4.66
CA LEU A 8 19.45 48.97 4.16
C LEU A 8 18.75 47.87 4.99
N LEU A 9 17.70 48.22 5.74
CA LEU A 9 16.80 47.23 6.41
C LEU A 9 15.52 46.92 5.59
N ALA A 10 15.41 47.40 4.36
CA ALA A 10 14.18 47.33 3.57
C ALA A 10 14.18 46.26 2.45
N THR A 11 14.95 45.17 2.60
CA THR A 11 14.96 44.05 1.64
C THR A 11 14.66 42.70 2.30
N SER A 12 13.87 42.69 3.38
CA SER A 12 13.30 41.47 3.98
C SER A 12 11.77 41.47 3.83
N ALA A 13 11.27 41.45 2.60
CA ALA A 13 9.83 41.40 2.33
C ALA A 13 9.44 40.45 1.19
N LEU A 14 10.25 39.42 0.93
CA LEU A 14 9.88 38.40 -0.05
C LEU A 14 10.29 37.03 0.48
N VAL A 15 9.36 36.35 1.15
CA VAL A 15 9.06 34.90 1.08
C VAL A 15 8.18 34.58 2.31
N ALA A 16 6.87 34.59 2.11
CA ALA A 16 5.93 33.87 2.98
C ALA A 16 4.61 33.62 2.24
N PRO A 17 4.50 32.57 1.41
CA PRO A 17 3.23 31.88 1.29
C PRO A 17 3.07 31.03 2.57
N LEU A 18 2.27 31.54 3.50
CA LEU A 18 1.68 30.76 4.59
C LEU A 18 0.64 29.79 3.99
N CYS A 19 1.07 28.87 3.12
CA CYS A 19 0.29 27.68 2.79
C CYS A 19 0.35 26.75 4.00
N SER A 20 -0.38 27.14 5.04
CA SER A 20 -0.72 26.30 6.17
C SER A 20 -1.66 25.21 5.65
N HIS A 21 -1.09 24.14 5.11
CA HIS A 21 -1.79 22.90 4.85
C HIS A 21 -1.79 22.10 6.15
N ALA A 22 -2.76 22.39 7.01
CA ALA A 22 -3.21 21.45 8.03
C ALA A 22 -4.02 20.34 7.34
N GLN A 23 -3.33 19.47 6.60
CA GLN A 23 -3.92 18.19 6.22
C GLN A 23 -3.84 17.29 7.46
N SER A 24 -4.98 17.11 8.12
CA SER A 24 -5.18 16.02 9.06
C SER A 24 -4.59 14.76 8.44
N PRO A 25 -3.76 13.97 9.16
CA PRO A 25 -3.43 12.63 8.71
C PRO A 25 -4.76 11.93 8.51
N ALA A 26 -5.14 11.69 7.25
CA ALA A 26 -6.14 10.70 6.94
C ALA A 26 -5.64 9.44 7.63
N GLU A 27 -6.48 8.81 8.45
CA GLU A 27 -6.24 7.46 8.94
C GLU A 27 -5.93 6.61 7.72
N GLN A 28 -4.64 6.42 7.51
CA GLN A 28 -4.09 5.59 6.48
C GLN A 28 -4.44 4.21 6.99
N ALA A 29 -5.57 3.67 6.52
CA ALA A 29 -5.96 2.30 6.77
C ALA A 29 -4.70 1.48 6.50
N GLU A 30 -4.13 0.92 7.58
CA GLU A 30 -2.88 0.19 7.56
C GLU A 30 -3.05 -0.86 6.47
N ALA A 31 -2.41 -0.66 5.33
CA ALA A 31 -2.46 -1.60 4.24
C ALA A 31 -1.86 -2.87 4.83
N ALA A 32 -2.73 -3.87 5.08
CA ALA A 32 -2.31 -5.16 5.59
C ALA A 32 -1.09 -5.58 4.77
N PRO A 33 -0.01 -6.05 5.42
CA PRO A 33 1.24 -6.30 4.73
C PRO A 33 0.91 -7.14 3.50
N GLN A 34 1.27 -6.62 2.33
CA GLN A 34 1.23 -7.34 1.07
C GLN A 34 2.16 -8.52 1.29
N ARG A 35 1.62 -9.61 1.85
CA ARG A 35 2.29 -10.90 1.85
C ARG A 35 2.44 -11.16 0.37
N ASP A 36 3.69 -11.14 -0.12
CA ASP A 36 4.03 -11.75 -1.39
C ASP A 36 3.61 -13.21 -1.26
N LEU A 37 2.35 -13.48 -1.60
CA LEU A 37 1.80 -14.80 -1.75
C LEU A 37 2.35 -15.29 -3.08
N ALA A 38 3.66 -15.54 -3.10
CA ALA A 38 4.29 -16.29 -4.16
C ALA A 38 3.60 -17.66 -4.14
N VAL A 39 2.65 -17.85 -5.05
CA VAL A 39 1.96 -19.12 -5.23
C VAL A 39 3.04 -20.11 -5.65
N GLY A 40 3.40 -21.00 -4.71
CA GLY A 40 4.37 -22.05 -4.95
C GLY A 40 3.83 -23.11 -5.90
N GLU A 41 4.64 -24.12 -6.17
CA GLU A 41 4.21 -25.27 -6.94
C GLU A 41 3.18 -26.10 -6.15
N ILE A 42 2.02 -26.34 -6.75
CA ILE A 42 0.95 -27.17 -6.17
C ILE A 42 0.95 -28.51 -6.89
N ILE A 43 1.36 -29.57 -6.19
CA ILE A 43 1.31 -30.95 -6.68
C ILE A 43 0.04 -31.61 -6.18
N VAL A 44 -0.70 -32.20 -7.09
CA VAL A 44 -1.94 -32.92 -6.82
C VAL A 44 -1.81 -34.36 -7.31
N THR A 45 -2.64 -35.26 -6.78
CA THR A 45 -2.80 -36.58 -7.38
C THR A 45 -3.87 -36.49 -8.46
N ALA A 46 -3.45 -36.57 -9.71
CA ALA A 46 -4.34 -36.66 -10.86
C ALA A 46 -3.93 -37.87 -11.71
N GLN A 47 -4.90 -38.53 -12.34
CA GLN A 47 -4.62 -39.63 -13.29
C GLN A 47 -3.74 -40.77 -12.71
N LYS A 48 -3.90 -41.09 -11.41
CA LYS A 48 -3.10 -42.09 -10.68
C LYS A 48 -1.59 -41.77 -10.60
N ARG A 49 -1.21 -40.49 -10.75
CA ARG A 49 0.16 -40.00 -10.62
C ARG A 49 0.18 -38.63 -9.93
N GLU A 50 1.36 -38.23 -9.47
CA GLU A 50 1.63 -36.85 -9.05
C GLU A 50 1.77 -35.94 -10.27
N GLU A 51 0.98 -34.87 -10.31
CA GLU A 51 0.92 -33.91 -11.42
C GLU A 51 0.79 -32.49 -10.88
N ARG A 52 1.31 -31.50 -11.61
CA ARG A 52 1.20 -30.09 -11.23
C ARG A 52 -0.20 -29.60 -11.53
N LEU A 53 -0.74 -28.75 -10.67
CA LEU A 53 -2.11 -28.24 -10.84
C LEU A 53 -2.36 -27.57 -12.20
N ASN A 54 -1.36 -26.89 -12.76
CA ASN A 54 -1.45 -26.22 -14.06
C ASN A 54 -1.56 -27.18 -15.25
N ASP A 55 -1.15 -28.43 -15.10
CA ASP A 55 -1.15 -29.43 -16.18
C ASP A 55 -2.46 -30.26 -16.19
N VAL A 56 -3.25 -30.18 -15.11
CA VAL A 56 -4.52 -30.90 -14.97
C VAL A 56 -5.69 -30.11 -15.58
N PRO A 57 -6.45 -30.66 -16.56
CA PRO A 57 -7.52 -29.94 -17.24
C PRO A 57 -8.83 -29.94 -16.43
N VAL A 58 -8.86 -29.26 -15.29
CA VAL A 58 -10.05 -29.12 -14.42
C VAL A 58 -10.23 -27.68 -13.92
N SER A 59 -11.49 -27.25 -13.76
CA SER A 59 -11.81 -25.97 -13.15
C SER A 59 -11.71 -26.04 -11.62
N ILE A 60 -11.05 -25.06 -11.01
CA ILE A 60 -10.85 -24.98 -9.57
C ILE A 60 -11.40 -23.68 -8.99
N THR A 61 -11.96 -23.78 -7.78
CA THR A 61 -12.48 -22.64 -7.02
C THR A 61 -11.85 -22.65 -5.63
N ALA A 62 -11.21 -21.57 -5.24
CA ALA A 62 -10.71 -21.40 -3.88
C ALA A 62 -11.84 -20.86 -2.97
N ALA A 63 -12.14 -21.57 -1.88
CA ALA A 63 -13.09 -21.12 -0.87
C ALA A 63 -12.32 -20.69 0.40
N SER A 64 -12.71 -19.55 0.98
CA SER A 64 -12.17 -19.10 2.27
C SER A 64 -12.90 -19.77 3.44
N ALA A 65 -12.29 -19.79 4.62
CA ALA A 65 -12.91 -20.38 5.83
C ALA A 65 -14.29 -19.78 6.15
N SER A 66 -14.43 -18.45 6.08
CA SER A 66 -15.72 -17.77 6.27
C SER A 66 -16.79 -18.19 5.25
N GLN A 67 -16.41 -18.48 4.00
CA GLN A 67 -17.35 -18.99 2.98
C GLN A 67 -17.82 -20.42 3.25
N LEU A 68 -17.00 -21.21 3.96
CA LEU A 68 -17.35 -22.57 4.38
C LEU A 68 -18.24 -22.56 5.63
N GLU A 69 -17.94 -21.70 6.61
CA GLU A 69 -18.75 -21.51 7.83
C GLU A 69 -20.18 -21.06 7.53
N MET A 70 -20.39 -20.21 6.52
CA MET A 70 -21.73 -19.76 6.13
C MET A 70 -22.58 -20.88 5.50
N ARG A 71 -21.95 -21.94 4.98
CA ARG A 71 -22.61 -23.04 4.29
C ARG A 71 -22.72 -24.33 5.13
N ALA A 72 -22.04 -24.41 6.27
CA ALA A 72 -22.13 -25.51 7.22
C ALA A 72 -23.39 -25.41 8.07
#